data_AF-A0A2E7I260-F1
#
_entry.id   AF-A0A2E7I260-F1
#
_cell.length_a   1.000
_cell.length_b   1.000
_cell.length_c   1.000
_cell.angle_alpha   90.00
_cell.angle_beta   90.00
_cell.angle_gamma   90.00
#
_symmetry.space_group_name_H-M   'P 1'
#
loop_
_entity.id
_entity.type
_entity.pdbx_description
1 polymer ?
#
loop_
_entity_poly.entity_id
_entity_poly.type
_entity_poly.pdbx_seq_one_letter_code
_entity_poly.pdbx_strand_id
1 'polypeptide(L)'
;MSLSETDFACLAAKANRAGNKLLTAGATADISDASVQQLLTTAARLYARKTDEEGRNFSPLADGQILTATDVAVTVTALMHAVDLNLFDLAMWAGRAQPAGKVSDDHE
;
A
#
# COMPACT_ATOMS: atom_id res chain seq x y z
N MET A 1 -9.16 -15.90 -18.82
CA MET A 1 -7.99 -16.54 -18.18
C MET A 1 -7.85 -15.92 -16.80
N SER A 2 -7.86 -16.72 -15.73
CA SER A 2 -7.57 -16.20 -14.39
C SER A 2 -6.09 -15.86 -14.32
N LEU A 3 -5.73 -14.65 -13.88
CA LEU A 3 -4.35 -14.34 -13.51
C LEU A 3 -3.94 -15.27 -12.37
N SER A 4 -2.76 -15.89 -12.47
CA SER A 4 -2.18 -16.62 -11.35
C SER A 4 -1.46 -15.66 -10.40
N GLU A 5 -1.28 -16.06 -9.14
CA GLU A 5 -0.45 -15.30 -8.18
C GLU A 5 0.96 -15.04 -8.74
N THR A 6 1.53 -16.01 -9.46
CA THR A 6 2.84 -15.88 -10.10
C THR A 6 2.87 -14.78 -11.17
N ASP A 7 1.79 -14.63 -11.94
CA ASP A 7 1.67 -13.55 -12.94
C ASP A 7 1.61 -12.19 -12.26
N PHE A 8 0.81 -12.07 -11.19
CA PHE A 8 0.68 -10.84 -10.42
C PHE A 8 2.00 -10.45 -9.74
N ALA A 9 2.68 -11.41 -9.12
CA ALA A 9 4.00 -11.20 -8.52
C ALA A 9 5.04 -10.74 -9.56
N CYS A 10 5.02 -11.31 -10.77
CA CYS A 10 5.90 -10.90 -11.86
C CYS A 10 5.62 -9.45 -12.32
N LEU A 11 4.34 -9.08 -12.44
CA LEU A 11 3.93 -7.72 -12.77
C LEU A 11 4.36 -6.71 -11.69
N ALA A 12 4.11 -7.02 -10.42
CA ALA A 12 4.52 -6.19 -9.30
C ALA A 12 6.04 -5.97 -9.28
N ALA A 13 6.82 -7.05 -9.48
CA ALA A 13 8.27 -6.96 -9.53
C ALA A 13 8.77 -6.14 -10.74
N LYS A 14 8.12 -6.23 -11.89
CA LYS A 14 8.45 -5.41 -13.07
C LYS A 14 8.15 -3.93 -12.84
N ALA A 15 6.98 -3.61 -12.30
CA ALA A 15 6.59 -2.24 -11.97
C ALA A 15 7.55 -1.61 -10.96
N ASN A 16 7.89 -2.34 -9.88
CA ASN A 16 8.81 -1.87 -8.86
C ASN A 16 10.22 -1.61 -9.44
N ARG A 17 10.76 -2.55 -10.21
CA ARG A 17 12.08 -2.37 -10.87
C ARG A 17 12.10 -1.17 -11.81
N ALA A 18 11.06 -0.99 -12.64
CA ALA A 18 10.98 0.14 -13.55
C ALA A 18 10.86 1.48 -12.81
N GLY A 19 10.00 1.54 -11.78
CA GLY A 19 9.81 2.72 -10.94
C GLY A 19 11.08 3.14 -10.22
N ASN A 20 11.77 2.20 -9.55
CA ASN A 20 13.02 2.50 -8.83
C ASN A 20 14.10 3.00 -9.78
N LYS A 21 14.23 2.41 -10.97
CA LYS A 21 15.20 2.87 -11.97
C LYS A 21 14.95 4.33 -12.37
N LEU A 22 13.68 4.70 -12.59
CA LEU A 22 13.31 6.06 -12.97
C LEU A 22 13.45 7.05 -11.81
N LEU A 23 13.13 6.63 -10.58
CA LEU A 23 13.36 7.41 -9.35
C LEU A 23 14.84 7.72 -9.15
N THR A 24 15.71 6.71 -9.22
CA THR A 24 17.17 6.91 -9.09
C THR A 24 17.75 7.77 -10.22
N ALA A 25 17.18 7.68 -11.42
CA ALA A 25 17.60 8.49 -12.57
C ALA A 25 17.03 9.92 -12.58
N GLY A 26 16.10 10.26 -11.66
CA GLY A 26 15.38 11.53 -11.71
C GLY A 26 14.46 11.69 -12.93
N ALA A 27 14.10 10.59 -13.59
CA ALA A 27 13.34 10.55 -14.85
C ALA A 27 11.86 10.22 -14.62
N THR A 28 11.28 10.68 -13.51
CA THR A 28 9.88 10.40 -13.15
C THR A 28 8.88 11.07 -14.09
N ALA A 29 9.29 12.13 -14.80
CA ALA A 29 8.47 12.79 -15.83
C ALA A 29 8.09 11.85 -17.00
N ASP A 30 8.82 10.75 -17.19
CA ASP A 30 8.53 9.76 -18.23
C ASP A 30 7.39 8.80 -17.83
N ILE A 31 6.95 8.82 -16.57
CA ILE A 31 5.84 8.02 -16.07
C ILE A 31 4.56 8.86 -16.14
N SER A 32 3.54 8.36 -16.84
CA SER A 32 2.26 9.05 -16.87
C SER A 32 1.57 9.06 -15.50
N ASP A 33 0.90 10.16 -15.17
CA ASP A 33 0.09 10.28 -13.94
C ASP A 33 -0.93 9.15 -13.82
N ALA A 34 -1.56 8.75 -14.93
CA ALA A 34 -2.54 7.67 -14.98
C ALA A 34 -1.94 6.33 -14.52
N SER A 35 -0.69 6.04 -14.87
CA SER A 35 0.01 4.83 -14.41
C SER A 35 0.25 4.87 -12.90
N VAL A 36 0.67 6.03 -12.37
CA VAL A 36 0.88 6.21 -10.92
C VAL A 36 -0.45 6.04 -10.16
N GLN A 37 -1.53 6.66 -10.66
CA GLN A 37 -2.87 6.55 -10.10
C GLN A 37 -3.33 5.09 -10.05
N GLN A 38 -3.21 4.35 -11.16
CA GLN A 38 -3.61 2.94 -11.23
C GLN A 38 -2.83 2.07 -10.24
N LEU A 39 -1.52 2.26 -10.13
CA LEU A 39 -0.67 1.51 -9.20
C LEU A 39 -1.05 1.82 -7.75
N LEU A 40 -1.15 3.10 -7.39
CA LEU A 40 -1.48 3.53 -6.04
C LEU A 40 -2.87 3.05 -5.61
N THR A 41 -3.88 3.26 -6.46
CA THR A 41 -5.26 2.82 -6.17
C THR A 41 -5.33 1.30 -5.98
N THR A 42 -4.69 0.54 -6.86
CA THR A 42 -4.73 -0.93 -6.80
C THR A 42 -3.99 -1.44 -5.55
N ALA A 43 -2.78 -0.93 -5.29
CA ALA A 43 -1.98 -1.34 -4.14
C ALA A 43 -2.66 -0.97 -2.81
N ALA A 44 -3.19 0.26 -2.68
CA ALA A 44 -3.87 0.71 -1.47
C ALA A 44 -5.11 -0.15 -1.16
N ARG A 45 -5.93 -0.46 -2.19
CA ARG A 45 -7.11 -1.33 -2.02
C ARG A 45 -6.74 -2.75 -1.65
N LEU A 46 -5.71 -3.32 -2.28
CA LEU A 46 -5.23 -4.65 -1.95
C LEU A 46 -4.67 -4.71 -0.52
N TYR A 47 -3.91 -3.69 -0.10
CA TYR A 47 -3.39 -3.62 1.26
C TYR A 47 -4.52 -3.54 2.28
N ALA A 48 -5.44 -2.57 2.13
CA ALA A 48 -6.58 -2.40 3.02
C ALA A 48 -7.42 -3.68 3.13
N ARG A 49 -7.70 -4.34 2.00
CA ARG A 49 -8.43 -5.62 2.00
C ARG A 49 -7.69 -6.72 2.77
N LYS A 50 -6.38 -6.84 2.57
CA LYS A 50 -5.59 -7.88 3.23
C LYS A 50 -5.43 -7.63 4.74
N THR A 51 -5.32 -6.38 5.16
CA THR A 51 -5.08 -6.07 6.58
C THR A 51 -6.36 -5.89 7.38
N ASP A 52 -7.36 -5.21 6.82
CA ASP A 52 -8.62 -4.92 7.48
C ASP A 52 -9.64 -6.06 7.31
N GLU A 53 -9.95 -6.45 6.07
CA GLU A 53 -10.97 -7.49 5.81
C GLU A 53 -10.46 -8.91 6.10
N GLU A 54 -9.24 -9.24 5.67
CA GLU A 54 -8.65 -10.57 5.85
C GLU A 54 -7.90 -10.73 7.19
N GLY A 55 -7.73 -9.64 7.96
CA GLY A 55 -7.07 -9.67 9.27
C GLY A 55 -5.58 -10.03 9.24
N ARG A 56 -4.90 -9.84 8.12
CA ARG A 56 -3.46 -10.15 7.99
C ARG A 56 -2.60 -9.04 8.58
N ASN A 57 -1.45 -9.41 9.12
CA ASN A 57 -0.46 -8.45 9.61
C ASN A 57 0.83 -8.55 8.79
N PHE A 58 1.12 -7.49 8.04
CA PHE A 58 2.39 -7.32 7.33
C PHE A 58 2.64 -5.83 7.06
N SER A 59 3.92 -5.47 6.91
CA SER A 59 4.34 -4.11 6.58
C SER A 59 3.74 -3.66 5.23
N PRO A 60 3.25 -2.40 5.12
CA PRO A 60 2.90 -1.83 3.81
C PRO A 60 4.11 -1.57 2.93
N LEU A 61 5.33 -1.59 3.50
CA LEU A 61 6.59 -1.34 2.80
C LEU A 61 7.32 -2.65 2.52
N ALA A 62 7.81 -2.80 1.30
CA ALA A 62 8.70 -3.90 0.93
C ALA A 62 10.10 -3.73 1.53
N ASP A 63 10.79 -4.84 1.76
CA ASP A 63 12.13 -4.84 2.35
C ASP A 63 13.11 -3.94 1.57
N GLY A 64 13.85 -3.11 2.30
CA GLY A 64 14.83 -2.19 1.74
C GLY A 64 14.24 -0.96 1.04
N GLN A 65 12.91 -0.80 0.98
CA GLN A 65 12.27 0.42 0.50
C GLN A 65 11.99 1.38 1.65
N ILE A 66 12.40 2.63 1.48
CA ILE A 66 12.20 3.68 2.49
C ILE A 66 11.33 4.77 1.83
N LEU A 67 10.11 4.92 2.31
CA LEU A 67 9.37 6.17 2.12
C LEU A 67 9.91 7.19 3.14
N THR A 68 10.22 8.39 2.68
CA THR A 68 10.51 9.50 3.59
C THR A 68 9.24 9.95 4.30
N ALA A 69 9.38 10.67 5.42
CA ALA A 69 8.24 11.26 6.11
C ALA A 69 7.42 12.18 5.18
N THR A 70 8.09 12.88 4.26
CA THR A 70 7.44 13.73 3.25
C THR A 70 6.63 12.91 2.26
N ASP A 71 7.16 11.79 1.75
CA ASP A 71 6.42 10.92 0.82
C ASP A 71 5.13 10.42 1.44
N VAL A 72 5.19 10.01 2.71
CA VAL A 72 4.02 9.57 3.47
C VAL A 72 3.03 10.72 3.66
N ALA A 73 3.48 11.89 4.12
CA ALA A 73 2.61 13.03 4.38
C ALA A 73 1.88 13.51 3.11
N VAL A 74 2.61 13.64 1.99
CA VAL A 74 2.02 14.03 0.70
C VAL A 74 1.02 12.99 0.22
N THR A 75 1.38 11.71 0.27
CA THR A 75 0.52 10.64 -0.25
C THR A 75 -0.76 10.48 0.59
N VAL A 76 -0.63 10.46 1.91
CA VAL A 76 -1.78 10.30 2.83
C VAL A 76 -2.73 11.49 2.73
N THR A 77 -2.21 12.72 2.75
CA THR A 77 -3.06 13.92 2.64
C THR A 77 -3.77 13.99 1.29
N ALA A 78 -3.10 13.61 0.19
CA ALA A 78 -3.72 13.52 -1.13
C ALA A 78 -4.83 12.47 -1.19
N LEU A 79 -4.61 11.28 -0.61
CA LEU A 79 -5.63 10.23 -0.52
C LEU A 79 -6.83 10.68 0.31
N MET A 80 -6.60 11.32 1.45
CA MET A 80 -7.66 11.87 2.30
C MET A 80 -8.51 12.89 1.54
N HIS A 81 -7.88 13.84 0.84
CA HIS A 81 -8.60 14.81 0.02
C HIS A 81 -9.38 14.16 -1.13
N ALA A 82 -8.85 13.11 -1.76
CA ALA A 82 -9.48 12.44 -2.88
C ALA A 82 -10.81 11.74 -2.52
N VAL A 83 -11.01 11.38 -1.25
CA VAL A 83 -12.22 10.72 -0.75
C VAL A 83 -12.98 11.53 0.29
N ASP A 84 -12.65 12.82 0.44
CA ASP A 84 -13.24 13.73 1.43
C ASP A 84 -13.18 13.19 2.88
N LEU A 85 -12.05 12.58 3.24
CA LEU A 85 -11.81 12.07 4.59
C LEU A 85 -11.10 13.11 5.45
N ASN A 86 -11.68 13.46 6.59
CA ASN A 86 -11.03 14.38 7.55
C ASN A 86 -10.20 13.61 8.61
N LEU A 87 -9.32 14.34 9.30
CA LEU A 87 -8.43 13.76 10.32
C LEU A 87 -9.18 13.18 11.53
N PHE A 88 -10.35 13.71 11.87
CA PHE A 88 -11.15 13.23 12.99
C PHE A 88 -11.72 11.83 12.68
N ASP A 89 -12.30 11.65 11.50
CA ASP A 89 -12.79 10.35 11.03
C ASP A 89 -11.67 9.31 10.92
N LEU A 90 -10.50 9.74 10.44
CA LEU A 90 -9.32 8.88 10.40
C LEU A 90 -8.88 8.45 11.81
N ALA A 91 -8.88 9.37 12.78
CA ALA A 91 -8.55 9.07 14.18
C ALA A 91 -9.55 8.09 14.80
N MET A 92 -10.85 8.23 14.50
CA MET A 92 -11.86 7.25 14.90
C MET A 92 -11.61 5.86 14.28
N TRP A 93 -11.16 5.81 13.02
CA TRP A 93 -10.79 4.55 12.37
C TRP A 93 -9.57 3.89 13.05
N ALA A 94 -8.51 4.66 13.31
CA ALA A 94 -7.29 4.17 13.95
C ALA A 94 -7.52 3.65 15.39
N GLY A 95 -8.54 4.18 16.07
CA GLY A 95 -8.96 3.72 17.39
C GLY A 95 -9.82 2.46 17.39
N ARG A 96 -10.26 1.94 16.24
CA ARG A 96 -10.93 0.63 16.19
C ARG A 96 -9.94 -0.44 16.63
N ALA A 97 -10.21 -1.09 17.77
CA ALA A 97 -9.42 -2.22 18.21
C ALA A 97 -9.41 -3.29 17.10
N GLN A 98 -8.24 -3.56 16.52
CA GLN A 98 -8.06 -4.74 15.68
C GLN A 98 -8.34 -5.94 16.58
N PRO A 99 -9.26 -6.86 16.22
CA PRO A 99 -9.49 -8.04 17.04
C PRO A 99 -8.14 -8.72 17.25
N ALA A 100 -7.75 -8.89 18.52
CA ALA A 100 -6.49 -9.51 18.87
C ALA A 100 -6.39 -10.82 18.09
N GLY A 101 -5.40 -10.91 17.20
CA GLY A 101 -5.12 -12.13 16.47
C GLY A 101 -5.05 -13.25 17.49
N LYS A 102 -5.85 -14.30 17.27
CA LYS A 102 -5.94 -15.46 18.17
C LYS A 102 -4.51 -15.88 18.50
N VAL A 103 -4.08 -15.60 19.72
CA VAL A 103 -2.88 -16.23 20.28
C VAL A 103 -3.21 -17.70 20.25
N SER A 104 -2.55 -18.46 19.39
CA SER A 104 -2.54 -19.91 19.49
C SER A 104 -1.88 -20.22 20.84
N ASP A 105 -2.71 -20.35 21.88
CA ASP A 105 -2.38 -21.09 23.08
C ASP A 105 -2.25 -22.55 22.66
N ASP A 106 -1.11 -22.88 22.06
CA ASP A 106 -0.66 -24.27 21.98
C ASP A 106 -0.05 -24.58 23.35
N HIS A 107 -0.93 -25.00 24.25
CA HIS A 107 -0.58 -25.77 25.43
C HIS A 107 -0.11 -27.18 24.99
N GLU A 108 1.17 -27.48 25.17
CA GLU A 108 1.70 -28.66 25.91
C GLU A 108 3.23 -28.75 25.83
#